data_AF-A0A954NWK9-F1
#
_entry.id   AF-A0A954NWK9-F1
#
_cell.length_a   1.000
_cell.length_b   1.000
_cell.length_c   1.000
_cell.angle_alpha   90.00
_cell.angle_beta   90.00
_cell.angle_gamma   90.00
#
_symmetry.space_group_name_H-M   'P 1'
#
loop_
_entity.id
_entity.type
_entity.pdbx_description
1 polymer ?
#
loop_
_entity_poly.entity_id
_entity_poly.type
_entity_poly.pdbx_seq_one_letter_code
_entity_poly.pdbx_strand_id
1 'polypeptide(L)'
;KFIENASPPTTGNGVPLSPDDLFVAGDVRANEQPGLTTLHTLFVREHNYQATRLAKVFGYSSKDLGKPKVDERIFQAARAIVIAEIQSITYNEFLPSLLGPDQLASYRGYQAEVNASIANLFSASLYRVGHTMLPNELLVLQPDGSPVADDSDVLGSQVIGGQVSLGDAFFNPELITQYGIESYLTGLSTQQIQEIDNLIVDGVRNLLFDPPAAVDLGATNLQRGRDHGLADYNEVRRNSGLEPLTDFAKITSDSSLAAALALAYDGNIDNIDVFAGAISEDHISGGSVGELMQTVLVDQFTRLRDGDRFFYEKQFGGKQLAEIQNTRLSDIIRRNTTLDNVADEVFRSENVFTYRAEEGQGSANITLRVRKGELQVTQGASGKVLASQSVADTSIVVIYGTSRNDTIRIDTSVATGFTGSVEVHGGNGRDRLIVDGSRKADNIAIEPTEINVNGLPIFYGNVEQVMVNMGRGNDIASVSDQMQVNVTVYGG
;
A
#
# COMPACT_ATOMS: atom_id res chain seq x y z
N LYS A 1 -22.06 -27.32 -8.14
CA LYS A 1 -23.41 -26.90 -7.71
C LYS A 1 -23.20 -25.72 -6.78
N PHE A 2 -23.47 -24.51 -7.29
CA PHE A 2 -23.24 -23.24 -6.63
C PHE A 2 -24.28 -22.98 -5.53
N ILE A 3 -23.87 -22.21 -4.54
CA ILE A 3 -24.72 -21.74 -3.45
C ILE A 3 -25.73 -20.73 -4.02
N GLU A 4 -26.99 -20.92 -3.60
CA GLU A 4 -28.24 -20.51 -4.24
C GLU A 4 -28.67 -19.05 -3.99
N ASN A 5 -27.78 -18.11 -3.68
CA ASN A 5 -28.19 -16.82 -3.05
C ASN A 5 -27.68 -15.51 -3.66
N ALA A 6 -27.33 -15.48 -4.95
CA ALA A 6 -27.29 -14.22 -5.67
C ALA A 6 -28.01 -14.40 -7.00
N SER A 7 -29.09 -13.65 -7.23
CA SER A 7 -29.50 -13.30 -8.59
C SER A 7 -28.25 -12.89 -9.38
N PRO A 8 -28.14 -13.21 -10.68
CA PRO A 8 -26.90 -12.98 -11.40
C PRO A 8 -26.42 -11.55 -11.17
N PRO A 9 -25.24 -11.35 -10.57
CA PRO A 9 -24.82 -10.02 -10.13
C PRO A 9 -24.73 -9.13 -11.37
N THR A 10 -25.21 -7.90 -11.25
CA THR A 10 -24.78 -6.88 -12.22
C THR A 10 -23.33 -6.52 -11.90
N THR A 11 -22.56 -6.12 -12.90
CA THR A 11 -21.32 -5.37 -12.69
C THR A 11 -21.59 -4.08 -11.90
N GLY A 12 -20.54 -3.41 -11.43
CA GLY A 12 -20.60 -2.15 -10.68
C GLY A 12 -21.39 -1.06 -11.40
N ASN A 13 -21.32 -1.04 -12.74
CA ASN A 13 -22.04 -0.14 -13.65
C ASN A 13 -23.37 -0.74 -14.20
N GLY A 14 -23.92 -1.76 -13.55
CA GLY A 14 -25.28 -2.24 -13.81
C GLY A 14 -25.44 -3.20 -15.00
N VAL A 15 -24.37 -3.66 -15.65
CA VAL A 15 -24.45 -4.66 -16.73
C VAL A 15 -24.81 -6.04 -16.17
N PRO A 16 -25.89 -6.69 -16.62
CA PRO A 16 -26.28 -8.01 -16.12
C PRO A 16 -25.24 -9.08 -16.48
N LEU A 17 -24.87 -9.92 -15.50
CA LEU A 17 -24.05 -11.11 -15.74
C LEU A 17 -24.91 -12.37 -15.74
N SER A 18 -24.33 -13.47 -16.19
CA SER A 18 -24.79 -14.83 -15.95
C SER A 18 -23.78 -15.56 -15.05
N PRO A 19 -24.18 -16.67 -14.40
CA PRO A 19 -23.23 -17.47 -13.63
C PRO A 19 -22.03 -18.00 -14.43
N ASP A 20 -22.17 -18.15 -15.75
CA ASP A 20 -21.10 -18.64 -16.63
C ASP A 20 -20.04 -17.56 -16.92
N ASP A 21 -20.34 -16.29 -16.63
CA ASP A 21 -19.41 -15.16 -16.78
C ASP A 21 -18.47 -15.02 -15.57
N LEU A 22 -18.76 -15.68 -14.44
CA LEU A 22 -18.04 -15.51 -13.17
C LEU A 22 -16.96 -16.58 -12.95
N PHE A 23 -15.86 -16.16 -12.32
CA PHE A 23 -14.83 -17.08 -11.84
C PHE A 23 -15.33 -17.91 -10.64
N VAL A 24 -14.88 -19.16 -10.58
CA VAL A 24 -15.19 -20.09 -9.49
C VAL A 24 -14.04 -20.14 -8.50
N ALA A 25 -14.33 -19.90 -7.22
CA ALA A 25 -13.34 -19.97 -6.15
C ALA A 25 -13.93 -20.58 -4.88
N GLY A 26 -13.07 -20.80 -3.88
CA GLY A 26 -13.47 -21.27 -2.56
C GLY A 26 -14.18 -20.21 -1.70
N ASP A 27 -14.18 -18.94 -2.11
CA ASP A 27 -14.90 -17.84 -1.48
C ASP A 27 -15.85 -17.19 -2.50
N VAL A 28 -17.07 -16.86 -2.05
CA VAL A 28 -18.13 -16.33 -2.92
C VAL A 28 -17.86 -14.90 -3.40
N ARG A 29 -16.93 -14.19 -2.78
CA ARG A 29 -16.57 -12.80 -3.11
C ARG A 29 -15.42 -12.71 -4.09
N ALA A 30 -14.90 -13.83 -4.60
CA ALA A 30 -13.71 -13.83 -5.44
C ALA A 30 -13.81 -12.99 -6.72
N ASN A 31 -15.03 -12.63 -7.16
CA ASN A 31 -15.28 -11.77 -8.32
C ASN A 31 -15.55 -10.31 -7.93
N GLU A 32 -15.46 -9.93 -6.66
CA GLU A 32 -15.91 -8.62 -6.21
C GLU A 32 -15.13 -7.49 -6.88
N GLN A 33 -13.82 -7.60 -7.03
CA GLN A 33 -13.01 -6.66 -7.80
C GLN A 33 -11.78 -7.35 -8.45
N PRO A 34 -11.20 -6.79 -9.53
CA PRO A 34 -10.16 -7.45 -10.33
C PRO A 34 -8.88 -7.84 -9.57
N GLY A 35 -8.37 -6.99 -8.69
CA GLY A 35 -7.24 -7.30 -7.81
C GLY A 35 -7.49 -8.48 -6.86
N LEU A 36 -8.72 -8.67 -6.38
CA LEU A 36 -9.08 -9.84 -5.57
C LEU A 36 -9.11 -11.11 -6.44
N THR A 37 -9.74 -11.05 -7.61
CA THR A 37 -9.76 -12.15 -8.60
C THR A 37 -8.34 -12.55 -9.01
N THR A 38 -7.46 -11.56 -9.17
CA THR A 38 -6.04 -11.71 -9.49
C THR A 38 -5.33 -12.58 -8.46
N LEU A 39 -5.46 -12.26 -7.16
CA LEU A 39 -4.84 -13.06 -6.09
C LEU A 39 -5.46 -14.45 -5.97
N HIS A 40 -6.78 -14.60 -6.15
CA HIS A 40 -7.41 -15.93 -6.20
C HIS A 40 -6.83 -16.79 -7.32
N THR A 41 -6.68 -16.22 -8.51
CA THR A 41 -6.09 -16.91 -9.67
C THR A 41 -4.64 -17.28 -9.41
N LEU A 42 -3.84 -16.37 -8.82
CA LEU A 42 -2.45 -16.60 -8.46
C LEU A 42 -2.30 -17.82 -7.55
N PHE A 43 -3.08 -17.92 -6.48
CA PHE A 43 -2.98 -19.04 -5.55
C PHE A 43 -3.55 -20.37 -6.08
N VAL A 44 -4.47 -20.33 -7.04
CA VAL A 44 -4.87 -21.53 -7.80
C VAL A 44 -3.71 -22.02 -8.68
N ARG A 45 -3.00 -21.12 -9.36
CA ARG A 45 -1.79 -21.46 -10.12
C ARG A 45 -0.72 -22.05 -9.20
N GLU A 46 -0.50 -21.45 -8.04
CA GLU A 46 0.46 -21.94 -7.04
C GLU A 46 0.12 -23.35 -6.55
N HIS A 47 -1.15 -23.62 -6.27
CA HIS A 47 -1.59 -24.97 -5.90
C HIS A 47 -1.23 -26.00 -6.98
N ASN A 48 -1.48 -25.68 -8.26
CA ASN A 48 -1.17 -26.57 -9.38
C ASN A 48 0.34 -26.75 -9.59
N TYR A 49 1.12 -25.70 -9.37
CA TYR A 49 2.58 -25.78 -9.35
C TYR A 49 3.06 -26.76 -8.28
N GLN A 50 2.59 -26.61 -7.03
CA GLN A 50 2.96 -27.49 -5.92
C GLN A 50 2.50 -28.93 -6.16
N ALA A 51 1.28 -29.13 -6.67
CA ALA A 51 0.76 -30.45 -7.02
C ALA A 51 1.67 -31.15 -8.05
N THR A 52 2.07 -30.43 -9.11
CA THR A 52 2.97 -30.95 -10.14
C THR A 52 4.36 -31.29 -9.58
N ARG A 53 4.90 -30.42 -8.71
CA ARG A 53 6.18 -30.65 -8.02
C ARG A 53 6.11 -31.88 -7.13
N LEU A 54 5.06 -31.99 -6.31
CA LEU A 54 4.87 -33.07 -5.35
C LEU A 54 4.61 -34.42 -6.02
N ALA A 55 3.91 -34.45 -7.15
CA ALA A 55 3.76 -35.68 -7.95
C ALA A 55 5.13 -36.27 -8.32
N LYS A 56 6.09 -35.42 -8.74
CA LYS A 56 7.47 -35.82 -9.04
C LYS A 56 8.22 -36.26 -7.78
N VAL A 57 8.13 -35.48 -6.69
CA VAL A 57 8.81 -35.78 -5.41
C VAL A 57 8.32 -37.11 -4.81
N PHE A 58 7.03 -37.42 -4.93
CA PHE A 58 6.45 -38.69 -4.49
C PHE A 58 6.74 -39.86 -5.44
N GLY A 59 7.38 -39.62 -6.58
CA GLY A 59 7.74 -40.65 -7.56
C GLY A 59 6.58 -41.16 -8.40
N TYR A 60 5.49 -40.39 -8.52
CA TYR A 60 4.35 -40.77 -9.36
C TYR A 60 4.64 -40.47 -10.83
N SER A 61 4.25 -41.42 -11.68
CA SER A 61 4.32 -41.28 -13.14
C SER A 61 2.97 -40.87 -13.73
N SER A 62 2.94 -40.57 -15.03
CA SER A 62 1.68 -40.31 -15.75
C SER A 62 0.68 -41.48 -15.68
N LYS A 63 1.14 -42.71 -15.40
CA LYS A 63 0.28 -43.90 -15.21
C LYS A 63 -0.39 -43.94 -13.84
N ASP A 64 0.07 -43.13 -12.90
CA ASP A 64 -0.45 -43.06 -11.53
C ASP A 64 -1.47 -41.95 -11.34
N LEU A 65 -1.33 -40.87 -12.11
CA LEU A 65 -2.28 -39.75 -12.12
C LEU A 65 -3.68 -40.21 -12.57
N GLY A 66 -4.72 -39.59 -12.02
CA GLY A 66 -6.12 -39.97 -12.26
C GLY A 66 -6.61 -41.10 -11.34
N LYS A 67 -5.72 -41.71 -10.53
CA LYS A 67 -6.11 -42.65 -9.48
C LYS A 67 -6.56 -41.85 -8.25
N PRO A 68 -7.78 -42.03 -7.74
CA PRO A 68 -8.32 -41.17 -6.67
C PRO A 68 -7.43 -41.05 -5.42
N LYS A 69 -6.79 -42.14 -4.99
CA LYS A 69 -5.89 -42.12 -3.81
C LYS A 69 -4.58 -41.37 -4.06
N VAL A 70 -4.10 -41.36 -5.30
CA VAL A 70 -2.87 -40.65 -5.69
C VAL A 70 -3.17 -39.17 -5.77
N ASP A 71 -4.24 -38.80 -6.48
CA ASP A 71 -4.66 -37.42 -6.67
C ASP A 71 -5.02 -36.76 -5.33
N GLU A 72 -5.76 -37.44 -4.44
CA GLU A 72 -6.08 -36.94 -3.09
C GLU A 72 -4.82 -36.63 -2.28
N ARG A 73 -3.82 -37.52 -2.33
CA ARG A 73 -2.57 -37.31 -1.60
C ARG A 73 -1.79 -36.10 -2.14
N ILE A 74 -1.75 -35.93 -3.46
CA ILE A 74 -1.09 -34.78 -4.09
C ILE A 74 -1.82 -33.49 -3.72
N PHE A 75 -3.16 -33.49 -3.85
CA PHE A 75 -4.01 -32.35 -3.54
C PHE A 75 -3.83 -31.88 -2.09
N GLN A 76 -3.95 -32.78 -1.11
CA GLN A 76 -3.83 -32.40 0.30
C GLN A 76 -2.42 -31.91 0.65
N ALA A 77 -1.38 -32.49 0.05
CA ALA A 77 -0.01 -32.05 0.28
C ALA A 77 0.24 -30.66 -0.35
N ALA A 78 -0.24 -30.41 -1.57
CA ALA A 78 -0.14 -29.10 -2.22
C ALA A 78 -0.94 -28.05 -1.42
N ARG A 79 -2.17 -28.36 -1.02
CA ARG A 79 -3.01 -27.52 -0.17
C ARG A 79 -2.30 -27.14 1.14
N ALA A 80 -1.64 -28.09 1.79
CA ALA A 80 -0.92 -27.82 3.03
C ALA A 80 0.27 -26.85 2.84
N ILE A 81 0.97 -26.93 1.71
CA ILE A 81 2.07 -26.01 1.40
C ILE A 81 1.52 -24.61 1.09
N VAL A 82 0.48 -24.50 0.26
CA VAL A 82 -0.12 -23.19 -0.07
C VAL A 82 -0.67 -22.49 1.17
N ILE A 83 -1.32 -23.22 2.07
CA ILE A 83 -1.77 -22.66 3.36
C ILE A 83 -0.58 -22.14 4.16
N ALA A 84 0.52 -22.88 4.19
CA ALA A 84 1.73 -22.49 4.91
C ALA A 84 2.44 -21.29 4.29
N GLU A 85 2.47 -21.17 2.96
CA GLU A 85 2.97 -19.99 2.25
C GLU A 85 2.12 -18.77 2.60
N ILE A 86 0.78 -18.87 2.55
CA ILE A 86 -0.13 -17.79 2.94
C ILE A 86 0.09 -17.39 4.41
N GLN A 87 0.20 -18.36 5.33
CA GLN A 87 0.48 -18.08 6.74
C GLN A 87 1.84 -17.40 6.91
N SER A 88 2.90 -17.88 6.26
CA SER A 88 4.23 -17.28 6.35
C SER A 88 4.23 -15.83 5.84
N ILE A 89 3.68 -15.59 4.65
CA ILE A 89 3.58 -14.25 4.04
C ILE A 89 2.76 -13.31 4.94
N THR A 90 1.64 -13.78 5.48
CA THR A 90 0.78 -12.96 6.35
C THR A 90 1.55 -12.50 7.59
N TYR A 91 2.23 -13.42 8.30
CA TYR A 91 2.86 -13.10 9.57
C TYR A 91 4.23 -12.43 9.45
N ASN A 92 4.95 -12.67 8.34
CA ASN A 92 6.32 -12.20 8.17
C ASN A 92 6.46 -11.02 7.18
N GLU A 93 5.47 -10.76 6.33
CA GLU A 93 5.50 -9.66 5.36
C GLU A 93 4.35 -8.67 5.58
N PHE A 94 3.10 -9.13 5.57
CA PHE A 94 1.93 -8.26 5.64
C PHE A 94 1.75 -7.60 7.02
N LEU A 95 1.66 -8.40 8.09
CA LEU A 95 1.43 -7.87 9.44
C LEU A 95 2.52 -6.90 9.90
N PRO A 96 3.83 -7.15 9.67
CA PRO A 96 4.87 -6.18 10.02
C PRO A 96 4.79 -4.88 9.21
N SER A 97 4.24 -4.92 7.99
CA SER A 97 4.07 -3.73 7.16
C SER A 97 2.88 -2.88 7.60
N LEU A 98 1.84 -3.50 8.16
CA LEU A 98 0.65 -2.80 8.68
C LEU A 98 0.80 -2.35 10.14
N LEU A 99 1.30 -3.22 11.02
CA LEU A 99 1.33 -3.03 12.47
C LEU A 99 2.66 -2.44 12.96
N GLY A 100 3.66 -2.42 12.09
CA GLY A 100 5.05 -2.16 12.43
C GLY A 100 5.85 -3.42 12.79
N PRO A 101 7.18 -3.30 12.87
CA PRO A 101 8.06 -4.44 13.11
C PRO A 101 7.86 -5.02 14.51
N ASP A 102 8.07 -6.33 14.64
CA ASP A 102 8.18 -7.07 15.91
C ASP A 102 6.97 -6.97 16.87
N GLN A 103 5.76 -6.71 16.36
CA GLN A 103 4.57 -6.57 17.20
C GLN A 103 3.97 -7.89 17.68
N LEU A 104 4.17 -8.98 16.94
CA LEU A 104 3.76 -10.31 17.38
C LEU A 104 4.95 -11.01 18.04
N ALA A 105 4.76 -11.48 19.28
CA ALA A 105 5.76 -12.29 19.96
C ALA A 105 6.08 -13.58 19.17
N SER A 106 7.31 -14.08 19.26
CA SER A 106 7.71 -15.32 18.57
C SER A 106 6.82 -16.50 18.93
N TYR A 107 6.57 -17.38 17.96
CA TYR A 107 5.73 -18.57 18.15
C TYR A 107 6.32 -19.51 19.21
N ARG A 108 5.48 -19.95 20.16
CA ARG A 108 5.88 -20.85 21.27
C ARG A 108 5.29 -22.25 21.14
N GLY A 109 4.67 -22.56 20.01
CA GLY A 109 3.94 -23.80 19.78
C GLY A 109 2.43 -23.68 20.01
N TYR A 110 1.71 -24.69 19.55
CA TYR A 110 0.25 -24.77 19.63
C TYR A 110 -0.24 -24.88 21.08
N GLN A 111 -1.25 -24.10 21.41
CA GLN A 111 -1.89 -24.03 22.71
C GLN A 111 -3.37 -24.41 22.57
N ALA A 112 -3.75 -25.60 23.05
CA ALA A 112 -5.08 -26.16 22.83
C ALA A 112 -6.23 -25.36 23.48
N GLU A 113 -5.93 -24.61 24.54
CA GLU A 113 -6.90 -23.80 25.29
C GLU A 113 -7.13 -22.42 24.66
N VAL A 114 -6.35 -22.03 23.64
CA VAL A 114 -6.51 -20.74 22.96
C VAL A 114 -7.69 -20.80 22.01
N ASN A 115 -8.65 -19.89 22.20
CA ASN A 115 -9.78 -19.75 21.30
C ASN A 115 -9.38 -19.01 20.00
N ALA A 116 -9.17 -19.78 18.93
CA ALA A 116 -8.84 -19.27 17.60
C ALA A 116 -10.05 -18.78 16.78
N SER A 117 -11.26 -18.71 17.35
CA SER A 117 -12.41 -18.14 16.62
C SER A 117 -12.16 -16.67 16.28
N ILE A 118 -12.62 -16.26 15.09
CA ILE A 118 -12.65 -14.85 14.69
C ILE A 118 -13.63 -14.11 15.60
N ALA A 119 -13.14 -13.06 16.26
CA ALA A 119 -13.95 -12.21 17.12
C ALA A 119 -14.92 -11.36 16.28
N ASN A 120 -16.13 -11.14 16.80
CA ASN A 120 -17.13 -10.30 16.14
C ASN A 120 -16.58 -8.88 15.89
N LEU A 121 -15.92 -8.29 16.89
CA LEU A 121 -15.25 -6.98 16.77
C LEU A 121 -14.24 -6.94 15.61
N PHE A 122 -13.44 -8.00 15.45
CA PHE A 122 -12.44 -8.08 14.38
C PHE A 122 -13.11 -8.11 13.00
N SER A 123 -14.03 -9.04 12.76
CA SER A 123 -14.64 -9.23 11.43
C SER A 123 -15.68 -8.17 11.05
N ALA A 124 -16.45 -7.69 12.03
CA ALA A 124 -17.54 -6.75 11.78
C ALA A 124 -17.07 -5.28 11.76
N SER A 125 -15.86 -4.99 12.28
CA SER A 125 -15.35 -3.63 12.37
C SER A 125 -13.86 -3.52 12.04
N LEU A 126 -12.94 -3.95 12.92
CA LEU A 126 -11.55 -3.46 12.85
C LEU A 126 -10.73 -4.02 11.66
N TYR A 127 -11.01 -5.23 11.19
CA TYR A 127 -10.37 -5.77 9.98
C TYR A 127 -10.98 -5.24 8.67
N ARG A 128 -11.91 -4.28 8.77
CA ARG A 128 -12.42 -3.50 7.64
C ARG A 128 -11.60 -2.24 7.36
N VAL A 129 -10.49 -2.06 8.08
CA VAL A 129 -9.49 -1.00 7.83
C VAL A 129 -9.06 -0.95 6.36
N GLY A 130 -9.03 -2.10 5.67
CA GLY A 130 -8.76 -2.17 4.24
C GLY A 130 -9.64 -1.27 3.37
N HIS A 131 -10.84 -0.88 3.82
CA HIS A 131 -11.73 0.01 3.06
C HIS A 131 -11.25 1.46 3.00
N THR A 132 -10.38 1.91 3.92
CA THR A 132 -9.77 3.25 3.87
C THR A 132 -8.53 3.26 2.97
N MET A 133 -7.93 2.09 2.74
CA MET A 133 -6.69 1.93 1.96
C MET A 133 -6.92 1.90 0.44
N LEU A 134 -8.17 1.86 -0.02
CA LEU A 134 -8.51 1.66 -1.42
C LEU A 134 -8.25 2.93 -2.25
N PRO A 135 -7.51 2.84 -3.37
CA PRO A 135 -7.47 3.93 -4.33
C PRO A 135 -8.79 4.04 -5.10
N ASN A 136 -9.09 5.22 -5.66
CA ASN A 136 -10.28 5.40 -6.50
C ASN A 136 -10.12 4.77 -7.90
N GLU A 137 -8.88 4.67 -8.37
CA GLU A 137 -8.53 4.10 -9.67
C GLU A 137 -7.60 2.91 -9.44
N LEU A 138 -7.80 1.79 -10.14
CA LEU A 138 -6.88 0.67 -10.17
C LEU A 138 -5.94 0.82 -11.37
N LEU A 139 -4.63 0.68 -11.14
CA LEU A 139 -3.66 0.66 -12.24
C LEU A 139 -3.72 -0.68 -13.00
N VAL A 140 -3.75 -0.59 -14.32
CA VAL A 140 -3.67 -1.70 -15.27
C VAL A 140 -2.45 -1.45 -16.16
N LEU A 141 -1.34 -2.10 -15.83
CA LEU A 141 -0.03 -1.82 -16.45
C LEU A 141 0.48 -3.05 -17.19
N GLN A 142 1.22 -2.85 -18.27
CA GLN A 142 2.00 -3.91 -18.91
C GLN A 142 3.13 -4.37 -17.96
N PRO A 143 3.72 -5.57 -18.17
CA PRO A 143 4.85 -6.06 -17.39
C PRO A 143 6.08 -5.14 -17.33
N ASP A 144 6.24 -4.21 -18.27
CA ASP A 144 7.31 -3.21 -18.29
C ASP A 144 6.97 -1.92 -17.54
N GLY A 145 5.80 -1.87 -16.89
CA GLY A 145 5.29 -0.73 -16.12
C GLY A 145 4.57 0.33 -16.98
N SER A 146 4.55 0.18 -18.31
CA SER A 146 3.80 1.11 -19.17
C SER A 146 2.28 0.87 -19.07
N PRO A 147 1.44 1.88 -19.30
CA PRO A 147 -0.01 1.71 -19.35
C PRO A 147 -0.45 0.71 -20.43
N VAL A 148 -1.53 -0.05 -20.17
CA VAL A 148 -2.22 -0.78 -21.26
C VAL A 148 -2.87 0.21 -22.24
N ALA A 149 -3.16 -0.26 -23.45
CA ALA A 149 -3.84 0.57 -24.46
C ALA A 149 -5.26 0.94 -24.00
N ASP A 150 -5.68 2.16 -24.34
CA ASP A 150 -7.02 2.66 -24.03
C ASP A 150 -8.10 1.73 -24.61
N ASP A 151 -9.05 1.36 -23.76
CA ASP A 151 -10.24 0.60 -24.12
C ASP A 151 -11.47 1.31 -23.53
N SER A 152 -12.35 1.76 -24.42
CA SER A 152 -13.50 2.58 -24.03
C SER A 152 -14.71 1.76 -23.59
N ASP A 153 -14.67 0.43 -23.71
CA ASP A 153 -15.76 -0.45 -23.28
C ASP A 153 -15.28 -1.87 -22.97
N VAL A 154 -14.96 -2.10 -21.69
CA VAL A 154 -14.72 -3.45 -21.13
C VAL A 154 -15.90 -3.79 -20.24
N LEU A 155 -16.99 -4.27 -20.85
CA LEU A 155 -18.26 -4.55 -20.17
C LEU A 155 -18.79 -3.32 -19.40
N GLY A 156 -18.77 -2.17 -20.09
CA GLY A 156 -19.18 -0.86 -19.59
C GLY A 156 -18.14 -0.15 -18.71
N SER A 157 -17.04 -0.80 -18.33
CA SER A 157 -15.92 -0.12 -17.65
C SER A 157 -14.99 0.50 -18.68
N GLN A 158 -14.40 1.65 -18.36
CA GLN A 158 -13.40 2.29 -19.23
C GLN A 158 -12.01 2.08 -18.66
N VAL A 159 -11.06 1.69 -19.51
CA VAL A 159 -9.64 1.59 -19.15
C VAL A 159 -8.88 2.61 -19.98
N ILE A 160 -8.55 3.76 -19.38
CA ILE A 160 -7.94 4.89 -20.07
C ILE A 160 -6.64 5.27 -19.36
N GLY A 161 -5.55 5.41 -20.12
CA GLY A 161 -4.23 5.70 -19.55
C GLY A 161 -3.72 4.63 -18.59
N GLY A 162 -4.16 3.37 -18.75
CA GLY A 162 -3.83 2.27 -17.85
C GLY A 162 -4.50 2.38 -16.48
N GLN A 163 -5.68 2.98 -16.40
CA GLN A 163 -6.44 3.13 -15.17
C GLN A 163 -7.90 2.73 -15.39
N VAL A 164 -8.51 2.10 -14.39
CA VAL A 164 -9.94 1.80 -14.34
C VAL A 164 -10.50 2.26 -13.01
N SER A 165 -11.65 2.93 -13.04
CA SER A 165 -12.39 3.33 -11.84
C SER A 165 -12.72 2.11 -11.00
N LEU A 166 -12.43 2.15 -9.70
CA LEU A 166 -12.77 1.08 -8.78
C LEU A 166 -14.27 0.82 -8.75
N GLY A 167 -15.09 1.88 -8.81
CA GLY A 167 -16.55 1.78 -8.86
C GLY A 167 -17.04 0.98 -10.08
N ASP A 168 -16.43 1.22 -11.24
CA ASP A 168 -16.79 0.52 -12.49
C ASP A 168 -16.21 -0.89 -12.54
N ALA A 169 -15.13 -1.15 -11.80
CA ALA A 169 -14.45 -2.44 -11.80
C ALA A 169 -15.15 -3.52 -10.96
N PHE A 170 -16.06 -3.13 -10.07
CA PHE A 170 -16.76 -4.09 -9.21
C PHE A 170 -17.53 -5.14 -10.04
N PHE A 171 -17.39 -6.41 -9.64
CA PHE A 171 -18.05 -7.54 -10.28
C PHE A 171 -17.83 -7.65 -11.79
N ASN A 172 -16.75 -7.08 -12.34
CA ASN A 172 -16.44 -7.15 -13.77
C ASN A 172 -15.33 -8.18 -14.05
N PRO A 173 -15.67 -9.45 -14.36
CA PRO A 173 -14.69 -10.48 -14.67
C PRO A 173 -14.01 -10.26 -16.03
N GLU A 174 -14.62 -9.51 -16.96
CA GLU A 174 -14.08 -9.27 -18.30
C GLU A 174 -12.76 -8.48 -18.23
N LEU A 175 -12.63 -7.60 -17.24
CA LEU A 175 -11.38 -6.90 -16.95
C LEU A 175 -10.19 -7.86 -16.74
N ILE A 176 -10.42 -9.05 -16.15
CA ILE A 176 -9.37 -10.05 -15.96
C ILE A 176 -9.13 -10.87 -17.22
N THR A 177 -10.17 -11.25 -17.96
CA THR A 177 -10.00 -12.01 -19.22
C THR A 177 -9.34 -11.19 -20.31
N GLN A 178 -9.60 -9.88 -20.34
CA GLN A 178 -9.04 -8.93 -21.30
C GLN A 178 -7.56 -8.64 -21.05
N TYR A 179 -7.17 -8.31 -19.81
CA TYR A 179 -5.82 -7.82 -19.50
C TYR A 179 -4.91 -8.85 -18.80
N GLY A 180 -5.46 -9.97 -18.32
CA GLY A 180 -4.73 -10.97 -17.55
C GLY A 180 -4.36 -10.50 -16.14
N ILE A 181 -3.88 -11.43 -15.31
CA ILE A 181 -3.53 -11.13 -13.91
C ILE A 181 -2.20 -10.39 -13.79
N GLU A 182 -1.32 -10.56 -14.77
CA GLU A 182 -0.01 -9.92 -14.86
C GLU A 182 -0.15 -8.39 -14.85
N SER A 183 -1.17 -7.87 -15.54
CA SER A 183 -1.36 -6.43 -15.64
C SER A 183 -1.79 -5.80 -14.32
N TYR A 184 -2.69 -6.49 -13.61
CA TYR A 184 -3.13 -6.07 -12.27
C TYR A 184 -2.06 -6.32 -11.20
N LEU A 185 -1.28 -7.40 -11.28
CA LEU A 185 -0.18 -7.63 -10.34
C LEU A 185 0.88 -6.53 -10.45
N THR A 186 1.20 -6.10 -11.67
CA THR A 186 2.12 -4.99 -11.91
C THR A 186 1.56 -3.69 -11.32
N GLY A 187 0.27 -3.40 -11.57
CA GLY A 187 -0.43 -2.26 -10.97
C GLY A 187 -0.43 -2.29 -9.44
N LEU A 188 -0.84 -3.41 -8.84
CA LEU A 188 -0.90 -3.61 -7.38
C LEU A 188 0.47 -3.53 -6.70
N SER A 189 1.54 -3.97 -7.36
CA SER A 189 2.90 -3.83 -6.82
C SER A 189 3.50 -2.43 -6.99
N THR A 190 2.88 -1.58 -7.81
CA THR A 190 3.37 -0.22 -8.13
C THR A 190 2.57 0.85 -7.39
N GLN A 191 1.26 0.64 -7.26
CA GLN A 191 0.34 1.63 -6.73
C GLN A 191 0.40 1.67 -5.20
N GLN A 192 0.64 2.85 -4.66
CA GLN A 192 0.54 3.08 -3.23
C GLN A 192 -0.93 3.04 -2.78
N ILE A 193 -1.18 2.39 -1.64
CA ILE A 193 -2.48 2.43 -0.96
C ILE A 193 -2.81 3.86 -0.49
N GLN A 194 -4.10 4.14 -0.26
CA GLN A 194 -4.50 5.34 0.47
C GLN A 194 -4.12 5.22 1.95
N GLU A 195 -4.02 6.37 2.62
CA GLU A 195 -3.73 6.46 4.05
C GLU A 195 -4.84 5.77 4.87
N ILE A 196 -4.48 5.19 6.02
CA ILE A 196 -5.47 4.69 6.96
C ILE A 196 -5.97 5.87 7.79
N ASP A 197 -7.08 6.47 7.38
CA ASP A 197 -7.71 7.60 8.05
C ASP A 197 -9.25 7.50 8.00
N ASN A 198 -9.93 8.58 8.38
CA ASN A 198 -11.38 8.67 8.35
C ASN A 198 -11.96 9.09 6.98
N LEU A 199 -11.13 9.11 5.93
CA LEU A 199 -11.51 9.39 4.56
C LEU A 199 -11.66 8.07 3.79
N ILE A 200 -12.66 8.04 2.91
CA ILE A 200 -12.97 6.89 2.06
C ILE A 200 -13.25 7.44 0.67
N VAL A 201 -12.60 6.87 -0.33
CA VAL A 201 -12.72 7.29 -1.73
C VAL A 201 -14.14 7.14 -2.27
N ASP A 202 -14.51 8.01 -3.19
CA ASP A 202 -15.88 8.08 -3.75
C ASP A 202 -16.32 6.76 -4.40
N GLY A 203 -15.38 6.01 -5.00
CA GLY A 203 -15.64 4.71 -5.62
C GLY A 203 -16.28 3.67 -4.69
N VAL A 204 -16.11 3.80 -3.37
CA VAL A 204 -16.78 2.93 -2.38
C VAL A 204 -17.66 3.69 -1.38
N ARG A 205 -17.51 5.01 -1.27
CA ARG A 205 -18.36 5.86 -0.43
C ARG A 205 -19.68 6.23 -1.10
N ASN A 206 -19.69 6.43 -2.42
CA ASN A 206 -20.85 6.93 -3.16
C ASN A 206 -21.31 5.97 -4.26
N LEU A 207 -20.44 5.07 -4.71
CA LEU A 207 -20.61 4.29 -5.94
C LEU A 207 -20.41 2.78 -5.75
N LEU A 208 -20.51 2.26 -4.51
CA LEU A 208 -20.60 0.82 -4.33
C LEU A 208 -21.97 0.40 -4.88
N PHE A 209 -21.98 -0.05 -6.15
CA PHE A 209 -23.15 -0.36 -7.00
C PHE A 209 -23.83 0.83 -7.70
N ASP A 210 -24.28 0.62 -8.95
CA ASP A 210 -25.06 1.61 -9.70
C ASP A 210 -26.46 1.83 -9.06
N PRO A 211 -27.03 3.05 -9.13
CA PRO A 211 -28.38 3.31 -8.64
C PRO A 211 -29.43 2.36 -9.25
N PRO A 212 -30.44 1.92 -8.47
CA PRO A 212 -30.82 2.43 -7.15
C PRO A 212 -30.07 1.77 -5.97
N ALA A 213 -29.01 1.00 -6.21
CA ALA A 213 -28.31 0.23 -5.20
C ALA A 213 -27.04 0.89 -4.63
N ALA A 214 -26.70 2.12 -5.02
CA ALA A 214 -25.53 2.83 -4.52
C ALA A 214 -25.48 2.84 -2.98
N VAL A 215 -24.47 2.16 -2.43
CA VAL A 215 -24.23 2.01 -0.99
C VAL A 215 -23.01 2.83 -0.60
N ASP A 216 -23.09 3.50 0.55
CA ASP A 216 -21.91 4.05 1.22
C ASP A 216 -21.27 2.96 2.10
N LEU A 217 -20.09 2.49 1.70
CA LEU A 217 -19.36 1.44 2.42
C LEU A 217 -18.95 1.90 3.82
N GLY A 218 -18.59 3.18 4.00
CA GLY A 218 -18.27 3.77 5.29
C GLY A 218 -19.47 3.77 6.22
N ALA A 219 -20.60 4.30 5.76
CA ALA A 219 -21.86 4.28 6.50
C ALA A 219 -22.32 2.85 6.81
N THR A 220 -22.12 1.92 5.87
CA THR A 220 -22.42 0.50 6.05
C THR A 220 -21.56 -0.12 7.14
N ASN A 221 -20.28 0.22 7.24
CA ASN A 221 -19.41 -0.27 8.32
C ASN A 221 -19.89 0.21 9.68
N LEU A 222 -20.28 1.48 9.81
CA LEU A 222 -20.84 2.03 11.06
C LEU A 222 -22.16 1.33 11.42
N GLN A 223 -23.09 1.26 10.46
CA GLN A 223 -24.38 0.63 10.68
C GLN A 223 -24.26 -0.87 10.99
N ARG A 224 -23.30 -1.57 10.36
CA ARG A 224 -22.99 -2.97 10.64
C ARG A 224 -22.44 -3.17 12.05
N GLY A 225 -21.59 -2.25 12.52
CA GLY A 225 -21.11 -2.27 13.90
C GLY A 225 -22.27 -2.21 14.91
N ARG A 226 -23.23 -1.32 14.67
CA ARG A 226 -24.44 -1.18 15.49
C ARG A 226 -25.36 -2.41 15.41
N ASP A 227 -25.59 -2.93 14.21
CA ASP A 227 -26.35 -4.18 13.96
C ASP A 227 -25.74 -5.37 14.73
N HIS A 228 -24.41 -5.45 14.77
CA HIS A 228 -23.67 -6.48 15.48
C HIS A 228 -23.56 -6.25 16.99
N GLY A 229 -24.14 -5.17 17.52
CA GLY A 229 -24.08 -4.82 18.94
C GLY A 229 -22.66 -4.62 19.45
N LEU A 230 -21.77 -4.08 18.61
CA LEU A 230 -20.41 -3.76 19.03
C LEU A 230 -20.45 -2.67 20.10
N ALA A 231 -19.57 -2.78 21.09
CA ALA A 231 -19.41 -1.74 22.10
C ALA A 231 -18.79 -0.48 21.50
N ASP A 232 -19.03 0.65 22.15
CA ASP A 232 -18.47 1.94 21.76
C ASP A 232 -16.95 1.96 21.92
N TYR A 233 -16.30 2.86 21.20
CA TYR A 233 -14.84 3.00 21.11
C TYR A 233 -14.14 2.94 22.48
N ASN A 234 -14.54 3.76 23.46
CA ASN A 234 -13.91 3.79 24.78
C ASN A 234 -14.16 2.51 25.59
N GLU A 235 -15.30 1.86 25.38
CA GLU A 235 -15.59 0.57 26.01
C GLU A 235 -14.74 -0.55 25.39
N VAL A 236 -14.52 -0.51 24.08
CA VAL A 236 -13.59 -1.43 23.40
C VAL A 236 -12.14 -1.18 23.86
N ARG A 237 -11.72 0.07 24.07
CA ARG A 237 -10.41 0.39 24.68
C ARG A 237 -10.28 -0.28 26.05
N ARG A 238 -11.25 -0.09 26.95
CA ARG A 238 -11.26 -0.73 28.28
C ARG A 238 -11.17 -2.25 28.18
N ASN A 239 -11.98 -2.86 27.32
CA ASN A 239 -12.00 -4.32 27.13
C ASN A 239 -10.72 -4.87 26.50
N SER A 240 -9.95 -4.01 25.82
CA SER A 240 -8.64 -4.33 25.25
C SER A 240 -7.49 -4.01 26.21
N GLY A 241 -7.77 -3.59 27.45
CA GLY A 241 -6.77 -3.23 28.45
C GLY A 241 -6.14 -1.84 28.27
N LEU A 242 -6.73 -1.00 27.42
CA LEU A 242 -6.29 0.37 27.17
C LEU A 242 -7.09 1.36 28.03
N GLU A 243 -6.46 2.47 28.38
CA GLU A 243 -7.15 3.56 29.06
C GLU A 243 -8.17 4.23 28.11
N PRO A 244 -9.39 4.51 28.58
CA PRO A 244 -10.35 5.28 27.81
C PRO A 244 -9.84 6.72 27.62
N LEU A 245 -10.12 7.29 26.45
CA LEU A 245 -9.74 8.67 26.16
C LEU A 245 -10.82 9.62 26.69
N THR A 246 -10.36 10.76 27.21
CA THR A 246 -11.22 11.75 27.87
C THR A 246 -11.53 12.96 27.01
N ASP A 247 -10.91 13.07 25.83
CA ASP A 247 -11.00 14.23 24.94
C ASP A 247 -10.71 13.80 23.49
N PHE A 248 -11.40 14.41 22.53
CA PHE A 248 -11.25 14.10 21.10
C PHE A 248 -9.85 14.42 20.57
N ALA A 249 -9.18 15.43 21.13
CA ALA A 249 -7.79 15.78 20.77
C ALA A 249 -6.75 14.76 21.28
N LYS A 250 -7.18 13.74 22.05
CA LYS A 250 -6.33 12.58 22.39
C LYS A 250 -6.49 11.43 21.39
N ILE A 251 -7.52 11.45 20.56
CA ILE A 251 -7.69 10.48 19.47
C ILE A 251 -6.70 10.81 18.36
N THR A 252 -6.66 12.09 17.95
CA THR A 252 -5.82 12.56 16.86
C THR A 252 -5.19 13.92 17.13
N SER A 253 -4.01 14.12 16.56
CA SER A 253 -3.29 15.40 16.48
C SER A 253 -3.92 16.38 15.48
N ASP A 254 -4.79 15.93 14.56
CA ASP A 254 -5.56 16.80 13.68
C ASP A 254 -6.75 17.42 14.42
N SER A 255 -6.61 18.70 14.78
CA SER A 255 -7.66 19.47 15.44
C SER A 255 -8.97 19.57 14.67
N SER A 256 -8.93 19.50 13.32
CA SER A 256 -10.12 19.55 12.47
C SER A 256 -10.89 18.25 12.57
N LEU A 257 -10.19 17.12 12.50
CA LEU A 257 -10.77 15.79 12.69
C LEU A 257 -11.34 15.61 14.10
N ALA A 258 -10.59 16.02 15.14
CA ALA A 258 -11.08 15.99 16.52
C ALA A 258 -12.39 16.81 16.68
N ALA A 259 -12.45 18.01 16.09
CA ALA A 259 -13.66 18.83 16.10
C ALA A 259 -14.82 18.19 15.31
N ALA A 260 -14.53 17.54 14.18
CA ALA A 260 -15.53 16.85 13.37
C ALA A 260 -16.12 15.63 14.10
N LEU A 261 -15.29 14.83 14.78
CA LEU A 261 -15.74 13.75 15.64
C LEU A 261 -16.59 14.26 16.81
N ALA A 262 -16.14 15.35 17.46
CA ALA A 262 -16.90 15.96 18.54
C ALA A 262 -18.29 16.43 18.06
N LEU A 263 -18.37 17.03 16.87
CA LEU A 263 -19.64 17.42 16.28
C LEU A 263 -20.52 16.21 15.92
N ALA A 264 -19.94 15.16 15.33
CA ALA A 264 -20.66 13.98 14.88
C ALA A 264 -21.27 13.15 16.04
N TYR A 265 -20.66 13.20 17.22
CA TYR A 265 -21.08 12.44 18.41
C TYR A 265 -21.57 13.32 19.56
N ASP A 266 -22.12 14.51 19.26
CA ASP A 266 -22.71 15.45 20.22
C ASP A 266 -21.79 15.80 21.41
N GLY A 267 -20.48 15.83 21.17
CA GLY A 267 -19.45 16.10 22.17
C GLY A 267 -19.24 14.96 23.16
N ASN A 268 -19.85 13.79 22.97
CA ASN A 268 -19.71 12.64 23.84
C ASN A 268 -18.75 11.60 23.25
N ILE A 269 -17.51 11.59 23.73
CA ILE A 269 -16.47 10.65 23.30
C ILE A 269 -16.84 9.17 23.57
N ASP A 270 -17.70 8.90 24.55
CA ASP A 270 -18.12 7.53 24.89
C ASP A 270 -19.16 6.96 23.92
N ASN A 271 -19.71 7.76 22.99
CA ASN A 271 -20.69 7.33 22.00
C ASN A 271 -20.08 7.00 20.62
N ILE A 272 -18.75 7.08 20.48
CA ILE A 272 -18.09 6.89 19.19
C ILE A 272 -18.20 5.43 18.74
N ASP A 273 -18.72 5.18 17.52
CA ASP A 273 -18.67 3.85 16.92
C ASP A 273 -17.22 3.39 16.79
N VAL A 274 -16.92 2.16 17.25
CA VAL A 274 -15.53 1.68 17.34
C VAL A 274 -14.73 1.77 16.03
N PHE A 275 -15.37 1.56 14.86
CA PHE A 275 -14.69 1.72 13.57
C PHE A 275 -14.23 3.16 13.35
N ALA A 276 -15.12 4.14 13.55
CA ALA A 276 -14.81 5.56 13.37
C ALA A 276 -13.72 6.03 14.34
N GLY A 277 -13.79 5.61 15.61
CA GLY A 277 -12.77 5.95 16.59
C GLY A 277 -11.40 5.35 16.24
N ALA A 278 -11.36 4.07 15.88
CA ALA A 278 -10.11 3.35 15.64
C ALA A 278 -9.35 3.84 14.39
N ILE A 279 -10.04 4.16 13.28
CA ILE A 279 -9.40 4.71 12.07
C ILE A 279 -9.03 6.20 12.21
N SER A 280 -9.51 6.86 13.27
CA SER A 280 -9.17 8.26 13.55
C SER A 280 -7.99 8.39 14.51
N GLU A 281 -7.49 7.30 15.10
CA GLU A 281 -6.33 7.36 15.99
C GLU A 281 -5.07 7.75 15.22
N ASP A 282 -4.24 8.63 15.79
CA ASP A 282 -2.88 8.85 15.27
C ASP A 282 -2.13 7.52 15.18
N HIS A 283 -1.40 7.33 14.09
CA HIS A 283 -0.64 6.09 13.88
C HIS A 283 0.47 5.96 14.90
N ILE A 284 0.69 4.73 15.35
CA ILE A 284 1.86 4.41 16.16
C ILE A 284 3.15 4.53 15.36
N SER A 285 4.27 4.70 16.05
CA SER A 285 5.58 4.74 15.40
C SER A 285 5.88 3.41 14.68
N GLY A 286 6.14 3.50 13.37
CA GLY A 286 6.54 2.38 12.54
C GLY A 286 5.39 1.50 12.04
N GLY A 287 4.14 1.78 12.39
CA GLY A 287 2.95 1.12 11.86
C GLY A 287 2.01 2.11 11.16
N SER A 288 0.97 1.59 10.52
CA SER A 288 -0.02 2.39 9.77
C SER A 288 -1.39 2.46 10.46
N VAL A 289 -1.46 2.10 11.74
CA VAL A 289 -2.71 2.04 12.51
C VAL A 289 -2.54 2.64 13.90
N GLY A 290 -3.63 3.05 14.54
CA GLY A 290 -3.63 3.49 15.93
C GLY A 290 -3.45 2.37 16.96
N GLU A 291 -3.25 2.76 18.22
CA GLU A 291 -3.02 1.88 19.38
C GLU A 291 -4.13 0.83 19.57
N LEU A 292 -5.41 1.24 19.48
CA LEU A 292 -6.53 0.32 19.68
C LEU A 292 -6.57 -0.73 18.58
N MET A 293 -6.47 -0.30 17.33
CA MET A 293 -6.53 -1.21 16.19
C MET A 293 -5.35 -2.17 16.23
N GLN A 294 -4.14 -1.68 16.50
CA GLN A 294 -2.97 -2.53 16.66
C GLN A 294 -3.19 -3.60 17.74
N THR A 295 -3.69 -3.21 18.91
CA THR A 295 -3.94 -4.10 20.05
C THR A 295 -4.90 -5.25 19.66
N VAL A 296 -6.02 -4.93 19.01
CA VAL A 296 -7.00 -5.95 18.63
C VAL A 296 -6.52 -6.84 17.48
N LEU A 297 -5.81 -6.28 16.50
CA LEU A 297 -5.23 -7.06 15.41
C LEU A 297 -4.16 -8.02 15.93
N VAL A 298 -3.24 -7.56 16.79
CA VAL A 298 -2.22 -8.39 17.43
C VAL A 298 -2.85 -9.52 18.25
N ASP A 299 -3.89 -9.25 19.05
CA ASP A 299 -4.62 -10.30 19.79
C ASP A 299 -5.20 -11.34 18.84
N GLN A 300 -5.98 -10.91 17.84
CA GLN A 300 -6.69 -11.85 16.96
C GLN A 300 -5.71 -12.72 16.16
N PHE A 301 -4.66 -12.14 15.58
CA PHE A 301 -3.65 -12.90 14.84
C PHE A 301 -2.82 -13.80 15.77
N THR A 302 -2.51 -13.36 16.99
CA THR A 302 -1.84 -14.23 17.98
C THR A 302 -2.71 -15.44 18.30
N ARG A 303 -4.03 -15.26 18.54
CA ARG A 303 -4.94 -16.38 18.79
C ARG A 303 -5.11 -17.31 17.59
N LEU A 304 -5.15 -16.76 16.37
CA LEU A 304 -5.21 -17.56 15.14
C LEU A 304 -3.96 -18.43 14.97
N ARG A 305 -2.78 -17.91 15.28
CA ARG A 305 -1.53 -18.68 15.24
C ARG A 305 -1.45 -19.72 16.36
N ASP A 306 -1.62 -19.28 17.60
CA ASP A 306 -1.33 -20.10 18.77
C ASP A 306 -2.40 -21.17 19.00
N GLY A 307 -3.65 -20.90 18.59
CA GLY A 307 -4.76 -21.86 18.65
C GLY A 307 -4.93 -22.72 17.39
N ASP A 308 -4.10 -22.57 16.36
CA ASP A 308 -4.14 -23.43 15.17
C ASP A 308 -3.20 -24.65 15.30
N ARG A 309 -3.81 -25.84 15.40
CA ARG A 309 -3.10 -27.12 15.47
C ARG A 309 -2.29 -27.42 14.19
N PHE A 310 -2.63 -26.76 13.09
CA PHE A 310 -2.02 -26.87 11.77
C PHE A 310 -1.24 -25.61 11.36
N PHE A 311 -0.92 -24.71 12.30
CA PHE A 311 -0.04 -23.59 12.01
C PHE A 311 1.29 -24.10 11.42
N TYR A 312 1.79 -23.45 10.37
CA TYR A 312 2.81 -24.02 9.51
C TYR A 312 4.11 -24.37 10.24
N GLU A 313 4.57 -23.55 11.19
CA GLU A 313 5.77 -23.82 11.98
C GLU A 313 5.66 -25.09 12.84
N LYS A 314 4.44 -25.49 13.18
CA LYS A 314 4.18 -26.76 13.87
C LYS A 314 4.05 -27.93 12.89
N GLN A 315 3.53 -27.70 11.70
CA GLN A 315 3.29 -28.74 10.70
C GLN A 315 4.55 -29.14 9.94
N PHE A 316 5.45 -28.19 9.69
CA PHE A 316 6.66 -28.37 8.89
C PHE A 316 7.92 -28.21 9.74
N GLY A 317 9.02 -28.80 9.29
CA GLY A 317 10.31 -28.69 9.97
C GLY A 317 11.50 -28.86 9.02
N GLY A 318 12.69 -28.56 9.52
CA GLY A 318 13.94 -28.68 8.75
C GLY A 318 13.91 -27.88 7.44
N LYS A 319 14.35 -28.50 6.35
CA LYS A 319 14.48 -27.82 5.04
C LYS A 319 13.16 -27.31 4.48
N GLN A 320 12.06 -28.03 4.70
CA GLN A 320 10.75 -27.63 4.17
C GLN A 320 10.21 -26.39 4.88
N LEU A 321 10.39 -26.29 6.20
CA LEU A 321 10.03 -25.08 6.93
C LEU A 321 10.86 -23.89 6.46
N ALA A 322 12.17 -24.08 6.28
CA ALA A 322 13.05 -23.02 5.76
C ALA A 322 12.67 -22.59 4.33
N GLU A 323 12.27 -23.51 3.46
CA GLU A 323 11.77 -23.20 2.12
C GLU A 323 10.51 -22.32 2.18
N ILE A 324 9.56 -22.65 3.06
CA ILE A 324 8.32 -21.88 3.26
C ILE A 324 8.62 -20.48 3.84
N GLN A 325 9.48 -20.40 4.86
CA GLN A 325 9.84 -19.13 5.50
C GLN A 325 10.62 -18.19 4.58
N ASN A 326 11.38 -18.74 3.62
CA ASN A 326 12.12 -17.96 2.64
C ASN A 326 11.31 -17.66 1.37
N THR A 327 10.11 -18.22 1.21
CA THR A 327 9.24 -17.93 0.07
C THR A 327 8.46 -16.65 0.35
N ARG A 328 8.69 -15.62 -0.47
CA ARG A 328 7.95 -14.36 -0.43
C ARG A 328 6.75 -14.38 -1.37
N LEU A 329 5.82 -13.42 -1.21
CA LEU A 329 4.75 -13.23 -2.19
C LEU A 329 5.30 -12.93 -3.59
N SER A 330 6.40 -12.20 -3.71
CA SER A 330 7.11 -11.94 -4.97
C SER A 330 7.59 -13.22 -5.66
N ASP A 331 8.06 -14.21 -4.90
CA ASP A 331 8.46 -15.52 -5.45
C ASP A 331 7.27 -16.29 -6.02
N ILE A 332 6.10 -16.22 -5.35
CA ILE A 332 4.87 -16.83 -5.84
C ILE A 332 4.41 -16.13 -7.13
N ILE A 333 4.52 -14.80 -7.20
CA ILE A 333 4.20 -14.04 -8.42
C ILE A 333 5.10 -14.50 -9.57
N ARG A 334 6.44 -14.46 -9.41
CA ARG A 334 7.41 -14.87 -10.45
C ARG A 334 7.22 -16.31 -10.90
N ARG A 335 6.87 -17.22 -9.98
CA ARG A 335 6.67 -18.64 -10.27
C ARG A 335 5.42 -18.94 -11.11
N ASN A 336 4.40 -18.08 -11.03
CA ASN A 336 3.06 -18.33 -11.60
C ASN A 336 2.63 -17.32 -12.67
N THR A 337 3.55 -16.44 -13.08
CA THR A 337 3.33 -15.40 -14.09
C THR A 337 4.54 -15.25 -14.99
N THR A 338 4.47 -14.35 -15.97
CA THR A 338 5.63 -13.93 -16.78
C THR A 338 6.33 -12.69 -16.21
N LEU A 339 5.98 -12.26 -14.99
CA LEU A 339 6.57 -11.08 -14.36
C LEU A 339 7.89 -11.45 -13.70
N ASP A 340 9.01 -11.04 -14.30
CA ASP A 340 10.35 -11.29 -13.74
C ASP A 340 10.83 -10.15 -12.82
N ASN A 341 10.38 -8.91 -13.07
CA ASN A 341 10.87 -7.69 -12.41
C ASN A 341 9.96 -7.19 -11.28
N VAL A 342 9.37 -8.09 -10.49
CA VAL A 342 8.60 -7.70 -9.29
C VAL A 342 9.58 -7.35 -8.17
N ALA A 343 9.28 -6.35 -7.33
CA ALA A 343 10.07 -6.06 -6.13
C ALA A 343 10.04 -7.23 -5.14
N ASP A 344 11.10 -7.44 -4.36
CA ASP A 344 11.11 -8.53 -3.38
C ASP A 344 10.11 -8.29 -2.23
N GLU A 345 10.01 -7.04 -1.73
CA GLU A 345 9.12 -6.64 -0.63
C GLU A 345 7.83 -5.97 -1.15
N VAL A 346 6.91 -6.76 -1.71
CA VAL A 346 5.70 -6.24 -2.40
C VAL A 346 4.69 -5.49 -1.53
N PHE A 347 4.80 -5.54 -0.20
CA PHE A 347 3.94 -4.77 0.71
C PHE A 347 4.53 -3.41 1.08
N ARG A 348 5.71 -3.08 0.55
CA ARG A 348 6.41 -1.82 0.82
C ARG A 348 6.74 -1.16 -0.51
N SER A 349 6.25 0.07 -0.69
CA SER A 349 6.77 0.92 -1.76
C SER A 349 8.21 1.31 -1.41
N GLU A 350 9.10 1.40 -2.39
CA GLU A 350 10.51 1.73 -2.17
C GLU A 350 10.65 3.12 -1.52
N ASN A 351 10.63 3.22 -0.19
CA ASN A 351 11.27 4.26 0.61
C ASN A 351 11.23 5.69 -0.01
N VAL A 352 10.04 6.18 -0.42
CA VAL A 352 9.90 7.49 -1.08
C VAL A 352 9.65 8.58 -0.03
N PHE A 353 10.61 9.47 0.19
CA PHE A 353 10.41 10.67 1.01
C PHE A 353 9.70 11.75 0.20
N THR A 354 8.38 11.84 0.34
CA THR A 354 7.56 12.84 -0.37
C THR A 354 7.30 14.06 0.51
N TYR A 355 7.55 15.25 -0.04
CA TYR A 355 7.16 16.53 0.57
C TYR A 355 6.32 17.35 -0.40
N ARG A 356 5.10 17.72 0.03
CA ARG A 356 4.21 18.63 -0.69
C ARG A 356 4.16 19.98 0.02
N ALA A 357 4.50 21.05 -0.68
CA ALA A 357 4.42 22.37 -0.09
C ALA A 357 2.98 22.88 0.04
N GLU A 358 2.68 23.57 1.13
CA GLU A 358 1.34 24.12 1.43
C GLU A 358 1.16 25.57 0.92
N GLU A 359 -0.06 25.94 0.56
CA GLU A 359 -0.40 27.32 0.14
C GLU A 359 -0.62 28.27 1.34
N GLY A 360 0.17 29.36 1.45
CA GLY A 360 0.06 30.33 2.54
C GLY A 360 0.93 31.59 2.38
N GLN A 361 0.97 32.48 3.39
CA GLN A 361 1.83 33.68 3.37
C GLN A 361 3.32 33.29 3.47
N GLY A 362 3.93 33.06 2.30
CA GLY A 362 5.34 32.70 2.15
C GLY A 362 5.52 31.43 1.31
N SER A 363 4.99 31.44 0.07
CA SER A 363 5.06 30.36 -0.94
C SER A 363 6.43 29.65 -0.97
N ALA A 364 6.41 28.36 -1.30
CA ALA A 364 7.35 27.29 -0.94
C ALA A 364 8.83 27.60 -1.15
N ASN A 365 9.37 28.45 -0.29
CA ASN A 365 10.79 28.64 -0.14
C ASN A 365 11.28 27.56 0.82
N ILE A 366 11.80 26.46 0.28
CA ILE A 366 12.23 25.33 1.08
C ILE A 366 13.68 24.96 0.78
N THR A 367 14.27 24.18 1.67
CA THR A 367 15.61 23.62 1.50
C THR A 367 15.62 22.17 1.94
N LEU A 368 15.96 21.27 1.02
CA LEU A 368 16.29 19.88 1.28
C LEU A 368 17.76 19.76 1.66
N ARG A 369 18.05 19.07 2.76
CA ARG A 369 19.41 18.84 3.28
C ARG A 369 19.49 17.50 4.00
N VAL A 370 20.69 16.93 4.13
CA VAL A 370 20.93 15.79 5.02
C VAL A 370 21.60 16.28 6.31
N ARG A 371 21.02 15.94 7.47
CA ARG A 371 21.57 16.29 8.78
C ARG A 371 21.32 15.18 9.79
N LYS A 372 22.38 14.69 10.43
CA LYS A 372 22.32 13.63 11.47
C LYS A 372 21.64 12.33 11.00
N GLY A 373 21.85 11.95 9.73
CA GLY A 373 21.23 10.73 9.17
C GLY A 373 19.79 10.92 8.69
N GLU A 374 19.27 12.15 8.71
CA GLU A 374 17.92 12.47 8.25
C GLU A 374 17.98 13.36 7.00
N LEU A 375 17.18 13.05 5.99
CA LEU A 375 16.73 14.02 5.00
C LEU A 375 15.76 14.97 5.68
N GLN A 376 15.99 16.28 5.55
CA GLN A 376 15.18 17.32 6.18
C GLN A 376 14.74 18.33 5.15
N VAL A 377 13.43 18.55 5.04
CA VAL A 377 12.86 19.71 4.34
C VAL A 377 12.66 20.81 5.36
N THR A 378 13.23 21.97 5.07
CA THR A 378 13.24 23.12 5.98
C THR A 378 12.68 24.36 5.31
N GLN A 379 11.96 25.20 6.06
CA GLN A 379 11.48 26.48 5.56
C GLN A 379 12.65 27.46 5.38
N GLY A 380 12.75 28.10 4.22
CA GLY A 380 13.92 28.90 3.82
C GLY A 380 14.19 30.11 4.73
N ALA A 381 13.17 30.84 5.17
CA ALA A 381 13.35 32.05 5.97
C ALA A 381 13.66 31.77 7.46
N SER A 382 13.09 30.68 8.02
CA SER A 382 13.15 30.38 9.46
C SER A 382 14.09 29.22 9.80
N GLY A 383 14.43 28.37 8.82
CA GLY A 383 15.14 27.12 9.03
C GLY A 383 14.33 26.06 9.80
N LYS A 384 13.03 26.30 10.04
CA LYS A 384 12.14 25.34 10.72
C LYS A 384 12.07 24.06 9.89
N VAL A 385 12.26 22.90 10.53
CA VAL A 385 12.04 21.59 9.91
C VAL A 385 10.54 21.41 9.68
N LEU A 386 10.16 21.18 8.43
CA LEU A 386 8.79 20.98 7.98
C LEU A 386 8.49 19.49 7.85
N ALA A 387 9.47 18.71 7.38
CA ALA A 387 9.41 17.25 7.32
C ALA A 387 10.82 16.66 7.42
N SER A 388 10.92 15.42 7.88
CA SER A 388 12.17 14.66 7.83
C SER A 388 11.94 13.16 7.72
N GLN A 389 12.88 12.46 7.10
CA GLN A 389 12.90 11.01 7.00
C GLN A 389 14.34 10.49 7.06
N SER A 390 14.53 9.33 7.68
CA SER A 390 15.81 8.64 7.78
C SER A 390 16.37 8.34 6.38
N VAL A 391 17.66 8.64 6.16
CA VAL A 391 18.33 8.32 4.89
C VAL A 391 18.43 6.81 4.65
N ALA A 392 18.40 6.00 5.72
CA ALA A 392 18.45 4.54 5.61
C ALA A 392 17.12 3.96 5.10
N ASP A 393 16.04 4.71 5.30
CA ASP A 393 14.67 4.33 4.92
C ASP A 393 14.18 5.18 3.73
N THR A 394 15.11 5.74 2.95
CA THR A 394 14.81 6.54 1.76
C THR A 394 15.59 6.03 0.54
N SER A 395 14.92 5.87 -0.60
CA SER A 395 15.47 5.53 -1.91
C SER A 395 15.20 6.63 -2.94
N ILE A 396 14.06 7.32 -2.82
CA ILE A 396 13.67 8.43 -3.70
C ILE A 396 13.18 9.58 -2.82
N VAL A 397 13.53 10.82 -3.16
CA VAL A 397 12.94 12.02 -2.55
C VAL A 397 12.11 12.72 -3.60
N VAL A 398 10.83 13.00 -3.33
CA VAL A 398 9.95 13.73 -4.25
C VAL A 398 9.47 15.02 -3.61
N ILE A 399 9.72 16.15 -4.26
CA ILE A 399 9.32 17.48 -3.78
C ILE A 399 8.32 18.09 -4.75
N TYR A 400 7.12 18.41 -4.26
CA TYR A 400 6.11 19.16 -5.00
C TYR A 400 6.03 20.59 -4.48
N GLY A 401 6.17 21.55 -5.38
CA GLY A 401 5.80 22.95 -5.17
C GLY A 401 4.29 23.16 -5.27
N THR A 402 3.90 24.42 -5.39
CA THR A 402 2.54 24.95 -5.25
C THR A 402 2.04 25.55 -6.56
N SER A 403 0.85 26.17 -6.54
CA SER A 403 0.38 26.97 -7.67
C SER A 403 1.05 28.36 -7.78
N ARG A 404 1.91 28.73 -6.82
CA ARG A 404 2.59 30.03 -6.73
C ARG A 404 4.06 29.90 -7.09
N ASN A 405 4.76 31.03 -7.21
CA ASN A 405 6.20 31.02 -7.44
C ASN A 405 6.94 30.48 -6.22
N ASP A 406 7.68 29.39 -6.43
CA ASP A 406 8.39 28.67 -5.40
C ASP A 406 9.90 28.72 -5.59
N THR A 407 10.63 28.41 -4.53
CA THR A 407 12.10 28.31 -4.59
C THR A 407 12.55 27.12 -3.79
N ILE A 408 12.91 26.08 -4.51
CA ILE A 408 13.30 24.78 -3.97
C ILE A 408 14.82 24.74 -3.99
N ARG A 409 15.43 24.64 -2.82
CA ARG A 409 16.88 24.54 -2.66
C ARG A 409 17.28 23.11 -2.32
N ILE A 410 18.33 22.60 -2.94
CA ILE A 410 18.97 21.34 -2.60
C ILE A 410 20.40 21.63 -2.15
N ASP A 411 20.66 21.36 -0.88
CA ASP A 411 22.00 21.48 -0.30
C ASP A 411 22.84 20.25 -0.72
N THR A 412 24.09 20.48 -1.12
CA THR A 412 25.03 19.42 -1.51
C THR A 412 25.31 18.37 -0.42
N SER A 413 24.94 18.62 0.84
CA SER A 413 24.92 17.58 1.88
C SER A 413 24.09 16.36 1.48
N VAL A 414 23.02 16.54 0.69
CA VAL A 414 22.21 15.45 0.16
C VAL A 414 23.06 14.52 -0.69
N ALA A 415 23.82 15.06 -1.66
CA ALA A 415 24.70 14.25 -2.50
C ALA A 415 25.81 13.52 -1.73
N THR A 416 26.20 14.03 -0.56
CA THR A 416 27.21 13.36 0.28
C THR A 416 26.63 12.38 1.30
N GLY A 417 25.34 12.47 1.60
CA GLY A 417 24.70 11.79 2.73
C GLY A 417 23.54 10.88 2.36
N PHE A 418 23.16 10.84 1.07
CA PHE A 418 22.04 10.08 0.53
C PHE A 418 22.44 9.44 -0.80
N THR A 419 22.04 8.19 -1.03
CA THR A 419 22.48 7.36 -2.17
C THR A 419 21.35 7.07 -3.19
N GLY A 420 20.20 7.75 -3.06
CA GLY A 420 19.05 7.58 -3.93
C GLY A 420 18.94 8.65 -5.03
N SER A 421 17.72 8.99 -5.43
CA SER A 421 17.44 10.09 -6.38
C SER A 421 16.58 11.19 -5.75
N VAL A 422 16.61 12.38 -6.35
CA VAL A 422 15.71 13.48 -5.99
C VAL A 422 14.89 13.89 -7.20
N GLU A 423 13.59 14.08 -7.01
CA GLU A 423 12.65 14.55 -8.02
C GLU A 423 11.99 15.86 -7.54
N VAL A 424 12.01 16.87 -8.41
CA VAL A 424 11.45 18.19 -8.12
C VAL A 424 10.38 18.55 -9.15
N HIS A 425 9.18 18.83 -8.67
CA HIS A 425 8.06 19.33 -9.46
C HIS A 425 7.71 20.74 -8.99
N GLY A 426 8.06 21.77 -9.77
CA GLY A 426 7.89 23.17 -9.35
C GLY A 426 6.43 23.59 -9.15
N GLY A 427 5.52 23.10 -9.99
CA GLY A 427 4.09 23.40 -9.89
C GLY A 427 3.60 24.23 -11.08
N ASN A 428 2.70 25.18 -10.83
CA ASN A 428 2.12 26.06 -11.88
C ASN A 428 2.68 27.50 -11.80
N GLY A 429 3.65 27.74 -10.92
CA GLY A 429 4.25 29.05 -10.69
C GLY A 429 5.36 29.38 -11.68
N ARG A 430 6.10 30.44 -11.37
CA ARG A 430 7.46 30.66 -11.92
C ARG A 430 8.46 30.18 -10.89
N ASP A 431 8.86 28.94 -11.03
CA ASP A 431 9.55 28.17 -10.02
C ASP A 431 11.06 28.14 -10.28
N ARG A 432 11.80 28.07 -9.18
CA ARG A 432 13.26 28.10 -9.20
C ARG A 432 13.82 26.92 -8.44
N LEU A 433 14.67 26.15 -9.11
CA LEU A 433 15.50 25.12 -8.50
C LEU A 433 16.90 25.68 -8.26
N ILE A 434 17.37 25.61 -7.01
CA ILE A 434 18.71 26.07 -6.63
C ILE A 434 19.50 24.91 -6.05
N VAL A 435 20.71 24.67 -6.54
CA VAL A 435 21.69 23.75 -5.94
C VAL A 435 22.75 24.58 -5.21
N ASP A 436 22.87 24.37 -3.90
CA ASP A 436 23.83 25.08 -3.05
C ASP A 436 25.06 24.20 -2.78
N GLY A 437 26.19 24.62 -3.37
CA GLY A 437 27.52 24.03 -3.24
C GLY A 437 28.12 24.18 -1.85
N SER A 438 29.08 23.32 -1.55
CA SER A 438 29.66 23.20 -0.21
C SER A 438 31.03 23.89 -0.10
N ARG A 439 31.79 23.56 0.95
CA ARG A 439 33.22 23.90 1.05
C ARG A 439 34.12 22.79 0.48
N LYS A 440 33.53 21.67 0.06
CA LYS A 440 34.25 20.56 -0.58
C LYS A 440 34.17 20.75 -2.10
N ALA A 441 35.02 20.04 -2.83
CA ALA A 441 34.93 20.01 -4.27
C ALA A 441 33.62 19.33 -4.70
N ASP A 442 32.84 20.04 -5.50
CA ASP A 442 31.58 19.57 -6.08
C ASP A 442 31.71 19.44 -7.61
N ASN A 443 31.24 18.32 -8.16
CA ASN A 443 31.13 18.08 -9.60
C ASN A 443 29.65 18.10 -9.99
N ILE A 444 29.25 19.09 -10.79
CA ILE A 444 27.85 19.35 -11.13
C ILE A 444 27.65 19.35 -12.65
N ALA A 445 26.84 18.44 -13.16
CA ALA A 445 26.41 18.43 -14.56
C ALA A 445 24.94 18.84 -14.67
N ILE A 446 24.64 19.83 -15.51
CA ILE A 446 23.28 20.37 -15.70
C ILE A 446 22.81 20.00 -17.10
N GLU A 447 21.81 19.13 -17.17
CA GLU A 447 21.16 18.64 -18.38
C GLU A 447 19.70 19.13 -18.46
N PRO A 448 19.01 19.03 -19.62
CA PRO A 448 17.69 19.64 -19.80
C PRO A 448 16.63 19.28 -18.74
N THR A 449 16.69 18.07 -18.18
CA THR A 449 15.72 17.53 -17.21
C THR A 449 16.38 16.95 -15.95
N GLU A 450 17.70 17.04 -15.82
CA GLU A 450 18.46 16.42 -14.74
C GLU A 450 19.63 17.32 -14.32
N ILE A 451 19.89 17.41 -13.02
CA ILE A 451 21.15 17.92 -12.47
C ILE A 451 21.84 16.76 -11.76
N ASN A 452 23.04 16.39 -12.18
CA ASN A 452 23.85 15.41 -11.48
C ASN A 452 24.82 16.13 -10.54
N VAL A 453 24.79 15.82 -9.24
CA VAL A 453 25.66 16.44 -8.23
C VAL A 453 26.45 15.35 -7.53
N ASN A 454 27.75 15.25 -7.79
CA ASN A 454 28.63 14.20 -7.22
C ASN A 454 28.08 12.77 -7.38
N GLY A 455 27.33 12.48 -8.44
CA GLY A 455 26.69 11.18 -8.68
C GLY A 455 25.24 11.08 -8.20
N LEU A 456 24.71 12.06 -7.48
CA LEU A 456 23.29 12.14 -7.11
C LEU A 456 22.48 12.68 -8.32
N PRO A 457 21.55 11.91 -8.90
CA PRO A 457 20.64 12.42 -9.91
C PRO A 457 19.51 13.23 -9.28
N ILE A 458 19.33 14.47 -9.77
CA ILE A 458 18.24 15.36 -9.40
C ILE A 458 17.40 15.63 -10.66
N PHE A 459 16.27 14.95 -10.79
CA PHE A 459 15.31 15.19 -11.86
C PHE A 459 14.44 16.40 -11.53
N TYR A 460 14.12 17.19 -12.54
CA TYR A 460 13.25 18.35 -12.33
C TYR A 460 12.28 18.58 -13.49
N GLY A 461 11.08 19.03 -13.16
CA GLY A 461 10.02 19.40 -14.09
C GLY A 461 9.21 20.61 -13.59
N ASN A 462 8.60 21.35 -14.53
CA ASN A 462 7.87 22.58 -14.24
C ASN A 462 8.70 23.60 -13.45
N VAL A 463 9.94 23.82 -13.88
CA VAL A 463 10.85 24.81 -13.29
C VAL A 463 11.36 25.71 -14.40
N GLU A 464 11.21 27.03 -14.26
CA GLU A 464 11.62 28.02 -15.28
C GLU A 464 13.07 28.45 -15.14
N GLN A 465 13.65 28.29 -13.95
CA GLN A 465 15.02 28.71 -13.66
C GLN A 465 15.78 27.69 -12.81
N VAL A 466 16.95 27.30 -13.29
CA VAL A 466 17.94 26.52 -12.55
C VAL A 466 19.09 27.42 -12.15
N MET A 467 19.45 27.42 -10.87
CA MET A 467 20.57 28.18 -10.33
C MET A 467 21.53 27.25 -9.60
N VAL A 468 22.83 27.39 -9.84
CA VAL A 468 23.87 26.64 -9.11
C VAL A 468 24.81 27.61 -8.45
N ASN A 469 24.91 27.53 -7.12
CA ASN A 469 25.86 28.30 -6.33
C ASN A 469 27.05 27.39 -6.03
N MET A 470 28.19 27.56 -6.70
CA MET A 470 29.26 26.56 -6.69
C MET A 470 29.90 26.32 -5.31
N GLY A 471 29.80 27.26 -4.38
CA GLY A 471 30.38 27.12 -3.04
C GLY A 471 31.80 27.70 -2.98
N ARG A 472 32.67 27.14 -2.13
CA ARG A 472 34.07 27.60 -1.98
C ARG A 472 35.09 26.48 -2.25
N GLY A 473 34.65 25.40 -2.88
CA GLY A 473 35.48 24.25 -3.19
C GLY A 473 36.27 24.44 -4.49
N ASN A 474 36.99 23.39 -4.89
CA ASN A 474 37.53 23.28 -6.24
C ASN A 474 36.46 22.65 -7.12
N ASP A 475 35.49 23.48 -7.51
CA ASP A 475 34.24 23.01 -8.07
C ASP A 475 34.28 22.99 -9.61
N ILE A 476 33.59 22.03 -10.22
CA ILE A 476 33.46 21.89 -11.67
C ILE A 476 31.97 21.89 -12.00
N ALA A 477 31.57 22.73 -12.95
CA ALA A 477 30.23 22.68 -13.53
C ALA A 477 30.27 22.56 -15.05
N SER A 478 29.42 21.71 -15.59
CA SER A 478 29.11 21.64 -17.01
C SER A 478 27.63 21.90 -17.23
N VAL A 479 27.31 22.63 -18.30
CA VAL A 479 25.93 22.92 -18.71
C VAL A 479 25.74 22.44 -20.13
N SER A 480 24.69 21.67 -20.35
CA SER A 480 24.27 21.20 -21.67
C SER A 480 24.01 22.37 -22.64
N ASP A 481 24.24 22.15 -23.92
CA ASP A 481 23.90 23.13 -24.96
C ASP A 481 22.42 23.08 -25.36
N GLN A 482 21.66 22.07 -24.89
CA GLN A 482 20.25 21.84 -25.21
C GLN A 482 19.25 22.35 -24.16
N MET A 483 19.69 23.21 -23.24
CA MET A 483 18.85 23.69 -22.14
C MET A 483 17.59 24.40 -22.66
N GLN A 484 16.45 24.04 -22.06
CA GLN A 484 15.14 24.66 -22.32
C GLN A 484 14.71 25.62 -21.20
N VAL A 485 15.54 25.78 -20.16
CA VAL A 485 15.30 26.61 -18.98
C VAL A 485 16.44 27.60 -18.77
N ASN A 486 16.19 28.69 -18.04
CA ASN A 486 17.24 29.65 -17.75
C ASN A 486 18.20 29.08 -16.70
N VAL A 487 19.46 28.84 -17.09
CA VAL A 487 20.51 28.36 -16.19
C VAL A 487 21.41 29.53 -15.77
N THR A 488 21.67 29.67 -14.47
CA THR A 488 22.68 30.61 -13.96
C THR A 488 23.63 29.89 -13.00
N VAL A 489 24.93 29.91 -13.32
CA VAL A 489 25.97 29.34 -12.47
C VAL A 489 26.76 30.49 -11.82
N TYR A 490 26.77 30.53 -10.49
CA TYR A 490 27.53 31.49 -9.71
C TYR A 490 28.83 30.85 -9.24
N GLY A 491 29.96 31.40 -9.69
CA GLY A 491 31.30 31.01 -9.22
C GLY A 491 31.57 31.47 -7.78
N GLY A 492 32.36 30.68 -7.07
CA GLY A 492 32.82 30.92 -5.69
C GLY A 492 33.97 31.90 -5.55
#